data_AF-A0A3D9Z3F3-F1
#
_entry.id   AF-A0A3D9Z3F3-F1
#
_cell.length_a   1.000
_cell.length_b   1.000
_cell.length_c   1.000
_cell.angle_alpha   90.00
_cell.angle_beta   90.00
_cell.angle_gamma   90.00
#
_symmetry.space_group_name_H-M   'P 1'
#
loop_
_entity.id
_entity.type
_entity.pdbx_description
1 polymer ?
#
loop_
_entity_poly.entity_id
_entity_poly.type
_entity_poly.pdbx_seq_one_letter_code
_entity_poly.pdbx_strand_id
1 'polypeptide(L)'
;MRSEPWFEQTRERGLAPASTQRKLAILRAPGAAPKSDQPSSLPSAISPARGARRWPGEIGFLVHYDVPPACLAIATEKARELGVTADRVLIAKGLVSETHFYRCLARHLRVGFVEGDIALAANVNYRAAIRAGVTPLARGHGADLLAAPRGRAIIALIAAARQTNRVKNLAITTPTHLSNLARAAARVEIANAASLTLQTLDASLCARDGMTKPQLLALTAAACLAAFFAPLAPVETATICTALASFVFLAILWLRLSICAASLAAAAPQASPLADADLPLYSLVVALHREARIVPQLLAAIEALAYPRTKLDVKFVLEDGDDATLAALRRAPPYSEIIIVPAGLPRTKPRALNAALPLVRGELVAVYDAEDIPDPQQLRRAAARFAVAPSRLACLQARLAIDNTGDGWLAHGLMAQTPEGRSHVTLA
;
A
#
# COMPACT_ATOMS: atom_id res chain seq x y z
N MET A 1 -9.10 -4.27 44.92
CA MET A 1 -10.30 -4.98 44.42
C MET A 1 -10.48 -4.58 42.98
N ARG A 2 -9.88 -5.33 42.04
CA ARG A 2 -10.59 -6.24 41.12
C ARG A 2 -11.83 -5.59 40.50
N SER A 3 -11.65 -4.93 39.36
CA SER A 3 -12.72 -4.75 38.39
C SER A 3 -12.63 -5.89 37.39
N GLU A 4 -13.49 -6.89 37.57
CA GLU A 4 -13.65 -7.96 36.59
C GLU A 4 -14.20 -7.41 35.26
N PRO A 5 -13.76 -7.97 34.12
CA PRO A 5 -14.33 -7.72 32.82
C PRO A 5 -15.64 -8.50 32.64
N TRP A 6 -16.64 -7.83 32.06
CA TRP A 6 -17.90 -8.42 31.64
C TRP A 6 -17.68 -9.64 30.71
N PHE A 7 -18.14 -10.80 31.15
CA PHE A 7 -18.13 -12.09 30.44
C PHE A 7 -19.54 -12.46 29.95
N GLU A 8 -19.57 -13.14 28.80
CA GLU A 8 -20.48 -14.25 28.43
C GLU A 8 -22.00 -14.07 28.36
N GLN A 9 -22.48 -13.98 27.11
CA GLN A 9 -23.69 -14.68 26.60
C GLN A 9 -23.61 -14.62 25.06
N THR A 10 -23.19 -15.66 24.35
CA THR A 10 -24.04 -16.82 24.03
C THR A 10 -23.17 -17.99 23.53
N ARG A 11 -23.20 -19.11 24.26
CA ARG A 11 -22.87 -20.44 23.76
C ARG A 11 -24.16 -21.17 23.39
N GLU A 12 -24.05 -22.02 22.38
CA GLU A 12 -24.83 -23.25 22.17
C GLU A 12 -26.30 -23.11 21.72
N ARG A 13 -26.52 -23.29 20.41
CA ARG A 13 -27.68 -24.02 19.90
C ARG A 13 -27.25 -25.14 18.96
N GLY A 14 -27.29 -26.34 19.54
CA GLY A 14 -27.65 -27.64 18.95
C GLY A 14 -27.49 -27.87 17.45
N LEU A 15 -26.48 -28.69 17.12
CA LEU A 15 -26.51 -29.62 16.00
C LEU A 15 -27.38 -30.83 16.38
N ALA A 16 -28.32 -31.20 15.52
CA ALA A 16 -28.86 -32.56 15.42
C ALA A 16 -29.21 -32.88 13.95
N PRO A 17 -29.12 -34.16 13.51
CA PRO A 17 -28.85 -34.52 12.13
C PRO A 17 -30.13 -34.90 11.36
N ALA A 18 -30.16 -34.60 10.06
CA ALA A 18 -31.17 -35.11 9.14
C ALA A 18 -30.53 -36.01 8.07
N SER A 19 -30.65 -37.31 8.28
CA SER A 19 -30.51 -38.35 7.27
C SER A 19 -31.67 -38.27 6.28
N THR A 20 -31.41 -38.38 4.97
CA THR A 20 -32.27 -39.14 4.04
C THR A 20 -31.47 -39.57 2.82
N GLN A 21 -31.40 -40.89 2.66
CA GLN A 21 -30.89 -41.65 1.53
C GLN A 21 -31.81 -41.52 0.29
N ARG A 22 -31.19 -41.63 -0.90
CA ARG A 22 -31.64 -42.22 -2.19
C ARG A 22 -31.11 -41.33 -3.33
N LYS A 23 -30.46 -41.80 -4.39
CA LYS A 23 -30.43 -43.13 -5.04
C LYS A 23 -29.14 -43.26 -5.85
N LEU A 24 -28.58 -44.47 -5.87
CA LEU A 24 -27.59 -44.93 -6.85
C LEU A 24 -28.19 -44.96 -8.26
N ALA A 25 -27.39 -44.60 -9.26
CA ALA A 25 -27.40 -45.25 -10.56
C ALA A 25 -25.96 -45.28 -11.12
N ILE A 26 -25.45 -46.49 -11.17
CA ILE A 26 -24.18 -46.92 -11.75
C ILE A 26 -24.32 -46.91 -13.28
N LEU A 27 -23.32 -46.42 -14.01
CA LEU A 27 -22.88 -47.03 -15.27
C LEU A 27 -21.39 -46.69 -15.51
N ARG A 28 -20.62 -47.75 -15.77
CA ARG A 28 -19.16 -47.80 -15.91
C ARG A 28 -18.69 -47.29 -17.29
N ALA A 29 -17.43 -46.85 -17.29
CA ALA A 29 -16.55 -46.47 -18.39
C ALA A 29 -16.23 -47.63 -19.38
N PRO A 30 -15.44 -47.42 -20.46
CA PRO A 30 -13.98 -47.12 -20.42
C PRO A 30 -13.59 -46.02 -21.45
N GLY A 31 -12.41 -45.40 -21.50
CA GLY A 31 -11.13 -45.50 -20.82
C GLY A 31 -10.14 -44.67 -21.66
N ALA A 32 -9.29 -43.86 -21.04
CA ALA A 32 -8.05 -43.32 -21.64
C ALA A 32 -7.18 -42.75 -20.51
N ALA A 33 -5.94 -43.23 -20.44
CA ALA A 33 -4.94 -42.92 -19.41
C ALA A 33 -4.34 -41.50 -19.60
N PRO A 34 -3.68 -40.92 -18.56
CA PRO A 34 -3.42 -39.49 -18.46
C PRO A 34 -2.16 -39.06 -19.23
N LYS A 35 -2.22 -37.94 -19.95
CA LYS A 35 -1.04 -37.24 -20.44
C LYS A 35 -0.45 -36.41 -19.31
N SER A 36 0.84 -36.61 -19.06
CA SER A 36 1.68 -35.81 -18.21
C SER A 36 1.84 -34.38 -18.77
N ASP A 37 1.33 -33.38 -18.07
CA ASP A 37 1.61 -31.97 -18.38
C ASP A 37 3.03 -31.63 -17.93
N GLN A 38 3.94 -31.60 -18.91
CA GLN A 38 5.23 -30.94 -18.80
C GLN A 38 5.05 -29.41 -18.84
N PRO A 39 5.94 -28.63 -18.20
CA PRO A 39 5.88 -27.18 -18.27
C PRO A 39 6.03 -26.69 -19.72
N SER A 40 5.13 -25.79 -20.09
CA SER A 40 5.04 -25.08 -21.37
C SER A 40 6.41 -24.60 -21.86
N SER A 41 6.79 -25.08 -23.05
CA SER A 41 7.99 -24.72 -23.80
C SER A 41 8.14 -23.21 -23.98
N LEU A 42 9.31 -22.68 -23.60
CA LEU A 42 9.80 -21.36 -24.01
C LEU A 42 9.78 -21.23 -25.54
N PRO A 43 9.39 -20.09 -26.13
CA PRO A 43 9.43 -19.91 -27.58
C PRO A 43 10.87 -20.01 -28.09
N SER A 44 11.08 -20.92 -29.04
CA SER A 44 12.37 -21.18 -29.68
C SER A 44 12.81 -19.99 -30.55
N ALA A 45 13.99 -19.47 -30.23
CA ALA A 45 14.96 -18.81 -31.10
C ALA A 45 14.43 -17.81 -32.15
N ILE A 46 14.23 -16.56 -31.72
CA ILE A 46 14.44 -15.40 -32.60
C ILE A 46 15.96 -15.20 -32.69
N SER A 47 16.54 -15.50 -33.86
CA SER A 47 17.96 -15.24 -34.14
C SER A 47 18.18 -13.73 -34.30
N PRO A 48 19.00 -13.05 -33.47
CA PRO A 48 19.20 -11.63 -33.61
C PRO A 48 20.38 -11.32 -34.52
N ALA A 49 20.18 -10.36 -35.43
CA ALA A 49 21.21 -9.70 -36.20
C ALA A 49 22.40 -9.28 -35.30
N ARG A 50 23.62 -9.65 -35.72
CA ARG A 50 24.88 -9.38 -35.04
C ARG A 50 25.28 -7.90 -35.20
N GLY A 51 24.57 -7.01 -34.52
CA GLY A 51 25.14 -5.78 -33.97
C GLY A 51 25.45 -6.04 -32.51
N ALA A 52 26.61 -5.61 -32.00
CA ALA A 52 26.93 -5.75 -30.57
C ALA A 52 25.84 -5.04 -29.74
N ARG A 53 24.89 -5.81 -29.19
CA ARG A 53 23.81 -5.26 -28.36
C ARG A 53 24.44 -4.59 -27.15
N ARG A 54 24.34 -3.27 -27.10
CA ARG A 54 24.81 -2.48 -25.96
C ARG A 54 23.76 -2.54 -24.87
N TRP A 55 24.04 -3.29 -23.81
CA TRP A 55 23.17 -3.39 -22.65
C TRP A 55 23.14 -2.08 -21.86
N PRO A 56 22.00 -1.73 -21.22
CA PRO A 56 21.94 -0.63 -20.26
C PRO A 56 22.99 -0.79 -19.16
N GLY A 57 23.56 0.32 -18.70
CA GLY A 57 24.70 0.32 -17.76
C GLY A 57 24.37 -0.32 -16.41
N GLU A 58 23.10 -0.30 -16.01
CA GLU A 58 22.59 -0.83 -14.75
C GLU A 58 22.32 -2.35 -14.78
N ILE A 59 22.32 -3.00 -15.95
CA ILE A 59 22.12 -4.45 -16.06
C ILE A 59 23.21 -5.17 -16.87
N GLY A 60 24.05 -4.45 -17.61
CA GLY A 60 25.00 -5.04 -18.55
C GLY A 60 26.01 -6.00 -17.91
N PHE A 61 26.32 -5.83 -16.62
CA PHE A 61 27.21 -6.73 -15.89
C PHE A 61 26.64 -8.15 -15.73
N LEU A 62 25.32 -8.32 -15.77
CA LEU A 62 24.63 -9.60 -15.55
C LEU A 62 24.92 -10.65 -16.62
N VAL A 63 25.39 -10.24 -17.80
CA VAL A 63 25.81 -11.14 -18.89
C VAL A 63 26.90 -12.13 -18.42
N HIS A 64 27.65 -11.77 -17.38
CA HIS A 64 28.73 -12.59 -16.83
C HIS A 64 28.30 -13.47 -15.64
N TYR A 65 27.01 -13.49 -15.28
CA TYR A 65 26.52 -14.13 -14.04
C TYR A 65 25.25 -14.96 -14.26
N ASP A 66 25.23 -15.81 -15.28
CA ASP A 66 24.16 -16.79 -15.55
C ASP A 66 22.76 -16.20 -15.78
N VAL A 67 22.65 -14.91 -16.12
CA VAL A 67 21.39 -14.30 -16.54
C VAL A 67 21.25 -14.41 -18.06
N PRO A 68 20.20 -15.06 -18.58
CA PRO A 68 20.02 -15.22 -20.03
C PRO A 68 19.96 -13.86 -20.75
N PRO A 69 20.71 -13.67 -21.86
CA PRO A 69 20.65 -12.43 -22.65
C PRO A 69 19.23 -12.07 -23.13
N ALA A 70 18.36 -13.06 -23.30
CA ALA A 70 16.95 -12.85 -23.63
C ALA A 70 16.22 -12.05 -22.53
N CYS A 71 16.47 -12.35 -21.25
CA CYS A 71 15.89 -11.61 -20.12
C CYS A 71 16.36 -10.15 -20.13
N LEU A 72 17.65 -9.91 -20.42
CA LEU A 72 18.20 -8.55 -20.53
C LEU A 72 17.62 -7.79 -21.71
N ALA A 73 17.36 -8.46 -22.84
CA ALA A 73 16.74 -7.86 -24.02
C ALA A 73 15.29 -7.44 -23.73
N ILE A 74 14.49 -8.33 -23.16
CA ILE A 74 13.10 -8.05 -22.75
C ILE A 74 13.07 -6.87 -21.76
N ALA A 75 13.96 -6.88 -20.77
CA ALA A 75 14.02 -5.81 -19.79
C ALA A 75 14.42 -4.47 -20.42
N THR A 76 15.38 -4.46 -21.33
CA THR A 76 15.84 -3.25 -22.03
C THR A 76 14.75 -2.64 -22.90
N GLU A 77 14.05 -3.46 -23.68
CA GLU A 77 12.95 -3.01 -24.54
C GLU A 77 11.81 -2.45 -23.70
N LYS A 78 11.36 -3.20 -22.69
CA LYS A 78 10.24 -2.78 -21.86
C LYS A 78 10.56 -1.57 -20.98
N ALA A 79 11.81 -1.41 -20.57
CA ALA A 79 12.27 -0.23 -19.86
C ALA A 79 12.10 1.04 -20.69
N ARG A 80 12.42 0.98 -21.99
CA ARG A 80 12.23 2.10 -22.92
C ARG A 80 10.75 2.42 -23.14
N GLU A 81 9.93 1.41 -23.38
CA GLU A 81 8.48 1.59 -23.56
C GLU A 81 7.81 2.23 -22.34
N LEU A 82 8.25 1.86 -21.14
CA LEU A 82 7.65 2.31 -19.88
C LEU A 82 8.35 3.55 -19.30
N GLY A 83 9.44 4.03 -19.88
CA GLY A 83 10.21 5.16 -19.31
C GLY A 83 10.81 4.85 -17.92
N VAL A 84 11.22 3.62 -17.66
CA VAL A 84 11.85 3.18 -16.40
C VAL A 84 13.24 2.60 -16.63
N THR A 85 13.97 2.28 -15.56
CA THR A 85 15.29 1.62 -15.66
C THR A 85 15.14 0.09 -15.82
N ALA A 86 16.11 -0.54 -16.49
CA ALA A 86 16.00 -1.96 -16.87
C ALA A 86 16.15 -2.92 -15.67
N ASP A 87 16.91 -2.54 -14.64
CA ASP A 87 17.00 -3.26 -13.36
C ASP A 87 15.62 -3.43 -12.72
N ARG A 88 14.82 -2.35 -12.77
CA ARG A 88 13.46 -2.35 -12.22
C ARG A 88 12.54 -3.31 -12.96
N VAL A 89 12.67 -3.39 -14.29
CA VAL A 89 11.89 -4.33 -15.10
C VAL A 89 12.25 -5.78 -14.78
N LEU A 90 13.54 -6.09 -14.66
CA LEU A 90 14.00 -7.45 -14.35
C LEU A 90 13.40 -7.96 -13.04
N ILE A 91 13.46 -7.14 -11.99
CA ILE A 91 12.97 -7.52 -10.65
C ILE A 91 11.43 -7.55 -10.63
N ALA A 92 10.76 -6.52 -11.14
CA ALA A 92 9.30 -6.43 -11.06
C ALA A 92 8.58 -7.51 -11.89
N LYS A 93 9.18 -7.96 -13.00
CA LYS A 93 8.64 -9.08 -13.80
C LYS A 93 9.08 -10.46 -13.30
N GLY A 94 9.88 -10.54 -12.23
CA GLY A 94 10.42 -11.80 -11.73
C GLY A 94 11.38 -12.50 -12.71
N LEU A 95 11.93 -11.78 -13.68
CA LEU A 95 12.93 -12.34 -14.62
C LEU A 95 14.24 -12.67 -13.89
N VAL A 96 14.54 -11.91 -12.85
CA VAL A 96 15.67 -12.13 -11.93
C VAL A 96 15.19 -11.81 -10.52
N SER A 97 15.50 -12.67 -9.55
CA SER A 97 15.17 -12.38 -8.14
C SER A 97 16.02 -11.23 -7.61
N GLU A 98 15.48 -10.44 -6.67
CA GLU A 98 16.19 -9.31 -6.07
C GLU A 98 17.53 -9.75 -5.47
N THR A 99 17.53 -10.82 -4.67
CA THR A 99 18.77 -11.39 -4.08
C THR A 99 19.79 -11.76 -5.15
N HIS A 100 19.39 -12.46 -6.21
CA HIS A 100 20.33 -12.86 -7.26
C HIS A 100 20.94 -11.65 -7.97
N PHE A 101 20.11 -10.64 -8.30
CA PHE A 101 20.58 -9.39 -8.92
C PHE A 101 21.67 -8.70 -8.07
N TYR A 102 21.40 -8.45 -6.79
CA TYR A 102 22.33 -7.73 -5.92
C TYR A 102 23.56 -8.57 -5.54
N ARG A 103 23.43 -9.89 -5.47
CA ARG A 103 24.59 -10.80 -5.30
C ARG A 103 25.52 -10.74 -6.51
N CYS A 104 24.97 -10.68 -7.73
CA CYS A 104 25.77 -10.48 -8.94
C CYS A 104 26.44 -9.10 -8.96
N LEU A 105 25.73 -8.05 -8.53
CA LEU A 105 26.29 -6.71 -8.43
C LEU A 105 27.46 -6.66 -7.44
N ALA A 106 27.32 -7.27 -6.26
CA ALA A 106 28.39 -7.36 -5.27
C ALA A 106 29.64 -8.07 -5.83
N ARG A 107 29.45 -9.19 -6.53
CA ARG A 107 30.53 -9.93 -7.20
C ARG A 107 31.19 -9.11 -8.31
N HIS A 108 30.41 -8.36 -9.08
CA HIS A 108 30.92 -7.49 -10.13
C HIS A 108 31.79 -6.36 -9.58
N LEU A 109 31.37 -5.77 -8.46
CA LEU A 109 32.09 -4.72 -7.76
C LEU A 109 33.24 -5.25 -6.89
N ARG A 110 33.34 -6.58 -6.71
CA ARG A 110 34.31 -7.26 -5.84
C ARG A 110 34.20 -6.80 -4.37
N VAL A 111 32.97 -6.68 -3.89
CA VAL A 111 32.65 -6.29 -2.51
C VAL A 111 31.82 -7.36 -1.82
N GLY A 112 31.69 -7.26 -0.49
CA GLY A 112 30.86 -8.17 0.29
C GLY A 112 29.38 -8.04 -0.05
N PHE A 113 28.66 -9.16 -0.06
CA PHE A 113 27.20 -9.20 -0.10
C PHE A 113 26.66 -9.57 1.29
N VAL A 114 25.68 -8.83 1.78
CA VAL A 114 25.11 -9.01 3.13
C VAL A 114 23.62 -9.32 3.02
N GLU A 115 23.21 -10.45 3.56
CA GLU A 115 21.81 -10.92 3.59
C GLU A 115 21.33 -11.29 5.01
N GLY A 116 22.25 -11.33 5.99
CA GLY A 116 21.95 -11.58 7.40
C GLY A 116 21.90 -10.32 8.24
N ASP A 117 21.70 -10.49 9.55
CA ASP A 117 21.69 -9.40 10.51
C ASP A 117 23.05 -8.70 10.55
N ILE A 118 23.00 -7.36 10.51
CA ILE A 118 24.17 -6.51 10.62
C ILE A 118 23.81 -5.23 11.35
N ALA A 119 24.68 -4.77 12.24
CA ALA A 119 24.45 -3.57 13.01
C ALA A 119 24.70 -2.32 12.15
N LEU A 120 23.70 -1.44 12.09
CA LEU A 120 23.85 -0.12 11.50
C LEU A 120 24.53 0.83 12.50
N ALA A 121 25.09 1.93 12.01
CA ALA A 121 25.63 2.95 12.89
C ALA A 121 24.55 3.57 13.79
N ALA A 122 24.96 4.18 14.90
CA ALA A 122 24.04 4.89 15.78
C ALA A 122 23.40 6.09 15.05
N ASN A 123 22.15 6.42 15.41
CA ASN A 123 21.41 7.58 14.89
C ASN A 123 21.20 7.61 13.36
N VAL A 124 21.12 6.44 12.73
CA VAL A 124 20.75 6.36 11.31
C VAL A 124 19.34 6.89 11.09
N ASN A 125 19.20 7.90 10.25
CA ASN A 125 17.90 8.33 9.75
C ASN A 125 17.36 7.28 8.76
N TYR A 126 16.44 6.44 9.23
CA TYR A 126 15.92 5.32 8.44
C TYR A 126 15.26 5.76 7.13
N ARG A 127 14.58 6.92 7.12
CA ARG A 127 13.91 7.46 5.91
C ARG A 127 14.93 7.83 4.85
N ALA A 128 15.99 8.54 5.25
CA ALA A 128 17.07 8.93 4.36
C ALA A 128 17.83 7.69 3.85
N ALA A 129 18.12 6.73 4.73
CA ALA A 129 18.79 5.49 4.36
C ALA A 129 18.02 4.70 3.29
N ILE A 130 16.72 4.51 3.48
CA ILE A 130 15.85 3.76 2.54
C ILE A 130 15.71 4.50 1.20
N ARG A 131 15.53 5.83 1.24
CA ARG A 131 15.39 6.64 0.03
C ARG A 131 16.68 6.69 -0.78
N ALA A 132 17.82 6.89 -0.11
CA ALA A 132 19.12 6.94 -0.76
C ALA A 132 19.64 5.56 -1.17
N GLY A 133 19.13 4.48 -0.55
CA GLY A 133 19.62 3.13 -0.76
C GLY A 133 21.04 2.94 -0.20
N VAL A 134 21.41 3.65 0.86
CA VAL A 134 22.73 3.54 1.51
C VAL A 134 22.62 3.93 2.98
N THR A 135 23.36 3.24 3.84
CA THR A 135 23.39 3.49 5.28
C THR A 135 24.76 3.17 5.87
N PRO A 136 25.26 3.92 6.87
CA PRO A 136 26.49 3.59 7.55
C PRO A 136 26.35 2.35 8.42
N LEU A 137 27.40 1.52 8.43
CA LEU A 137 27.53 0.35 9.29
C LEU A 137 28.18 0.70 10.62
N ALA A 138 27.91 -0.09 11.65
CA ALA A 138 28.69 -0.05 12.88
C ALA A 138 30.15 -0.45 12.58
N ARG A 139 31.09 0.02 13.41
CA ARG A 139 32.51 -0.34 13.25
C ARG A 139 32.71 -1.84 13.45
N GLY A 140 33.64 -2.42 12.68
CA GLY A 140 34.06 -3.83 12.83
C GLY A 140 33.51 -4.80 11.79
N HIS A 141 32.74 -4.34 10.80
CA HIS A 141 32.14 -5.20 9.77
C HIS A 141 32.92 -5.28 8.44
N GLY A 142 34.16 -4.76 8.38
CA GLY A 142 34.98 -4.78 7.17
C GLY A 142 34.50 -3.85 6.03
N ALA A 143 33.36 -3.20 6.21
CA ALA A 143 32.83 -2.13 5.37
C ALA A 143 32.25 -1.03 6.27
N ASP A 144 32.33 0.22 5.81
CA ASP A 144 31.81 1.39 6.52
C ASP A 144 30.37 1.71 6.08
N LEU A 145 29.98 1.27 4.89
CA LEU A 145 28.69 1.56 4.27
C LEU A 145 28.03 0.28 3.77
N LEU A 146 26.71 0.21 3.92
CA LEU A 146 25.84 -0.80 3.32
C LEU A 146 24.96 -0.14 2.28
N ALA A 147 24.99 -0.61 1.03
CA ALA A 147 24.24 -0.03 -0.07
C ALA A 147 23.36 -1.03 -0.83
N ALA A 148 22.22 -0.53 -1.26
CA ALA A 148 21.24 -1.16 -2.13
C ALA A 148 20.87 -0.18 -3.27
N PRO A 149 21.82 0.13 -4.17
CA PRO A 149 21.63 1.14 -5.20
C PRO A 149 20.59 0.70 -6.24
N ARG A 150 19.80 1.64 -6.76
CA ARG A 150 18.77 1.39 -7.79
C ARG A 150 19.02 2.26 -9.02
N GLY A 151 18.66 1.76 -10.22
CA GLY A 151 18.69 2.51 -11.47
C GLY A 151 20.02 3.24 -11.71
N ARG A 152 19.97 4.58 -11.84
CA ARG A 152 21.17 5.41 -12.10
C ARG A 152 22.26 5.29 -11.03
N ALA A 153 21.89 4.99 -9.78
CA ALA A 153 22.88 4.80 -8.71
C ALA A 153 23.76 3.56 -8.96
N ILE A 154 23.23 2.51 -9.62
CA ILE A 154 24.00 1.33 -10.02
C ILE A 154 25.05 1.74 -11.05
N ILE A 155 24.66 2.53 -12.04
CA ILE A 155 25.56 3.02 -13.11
C ILE A 155 26.70 3.84 -12.49
N ALA A 156 26.35 4.80 -11.61
CA ALA A 156 27.32 5.64 -10.93
C ALA A 156 28.30 4.81 -10.09
N LEU A 157 27.80 3.79 -9.39
CA LEU A 157 28.62 2.93 -8.55
C LEU A 157 29.59 2.08 -9.37
N ILE A 158 29.13 1.47 -10.47
CA ILE A 158 29.98 0.69 -11.38
C ILE A 158 31.07 1.59 -11.99
N ALA A 159 30.73 2.82 -12.38
CA ALA A 159 31.69 3.78 -12.89
C ALA A 159 32.74 4.16 -11.84
N ALA A 160 32.31 4.45 -10.61
CA ALA A 160 33.20 4.80 -9.49
C ALA A 160 34.16 3.66 -9.12
N ALA A 161 33.69 2.40 -9.19
CA ALA A 161 34.52 1.22 -8.91
C ALA A 161 35.65 1.02 -9.94
N ARG A 162 35.49 1.52 -11.16
CA ARG A 162 36.54 1.48 -12.20
C ARG A 162 37.60 2.55 -12.00
N GLN A 163 37.23 3.68 -11.40
CA GLN A 163 38.09 4.87 -11.29
C GLN A 163 38.79 4.98 -9.92
N THR A 164 38.19 4.42 -8.86
CA THR A 164 38.66 4.62 -7.49
C THR A 164 38.61 3.34 -6.67
N ASN A 165 39.52 3.20 -5.69
CA ASN A 165 39.45 2.12 -4.70
C ASN A 165 38.39 2.36 -3.60
N ARG A 166 37.64 3.48 -3.66
CA ARG A 166 36.69 3.90 -2.61
C ARG A 166 35.51 2.95 -2.41
N VAL A 167 35.23 2.10 -3.39
CA VAL A 167 34.16 1.11 -3.31
C VAL A 167 34.53 -0.07 -2.40
N LYS A 168 35.80 -0.22 -1.99
CA LYS A 168 36.23 -1.31 -1.10
C LYS A 168 35.65 -1.24 0.31
N ASN A 169 35.27 -0.06 0.80
CA ASN A 169 34.64 0.11 2.11
C ASN A 169 33.11 -0.03 2.04
N LEU A 170 32.58 -0.52 0.92
CA LEU A 170 31.14 -0.72 0.69
C LEU A 170 30.81 -2.21 0.78
N ALA A 171 29.65 -2.52 1.37
CA ALA A 171 28.98 -3.80 1.21
C ALA A 171 27.66 -3.60 0.45
N ILE A 172 27.26 -4.60 -0.34
CA ILE A 172 26.02 -4.58 -1.11
C ILE A 172 24.98 -5.47 -0.43
N THR A 173 23.73 -5.02 -0.44
CA THR A 173 22.56 -5.78 0.02
C THR A 173 21.38 -5.53 -0.91
N THR A 174 20.27 -6.22 -0.68
CA THR A 174 19.01 -5.94 -1.37
C THR A 174 18.31 -4.72 -0.76
N PRO A 175 17.57 -3.95 -1.57
CA PRO A 175 16.75 -2.86 -1.05
C PRO A 175 15.72 -3.31 -0.01
N THR A 176 15.12 -4.48 -0.17
CA THR A 176 14.22 -5.08 0.84
C THR A 176 14.95 -5.31 2.16
N HIS A 177 16.16 -5.89 2.13
CA HIS A 177 16.94 -6.15 3.35
C HIS A 177 17.41 -4.83 4.02
N LEU A 178 17.89 -3.86 3.23
CA LEU A 178 18.25 -2.54 3.74
C LEU A 178 17.06 -1.85 4.44
N SER A 179 15.86 -1.91 3.83
CA SER A 179 14.63 -1.37 4.43
C SER A 179 14.30 -2.05 5.75
N ASN A 180 14.41 -3.38 5.82
CA ASN A 180 14.17 -4.14 7.04
C ASN A 180 15.14 -3.75 8.16
N LEU A 181 16.44 -3.70 7.87
CA LEU A 181 17.47 -3.29 8.84
C LEU A 181 17.27 -1.86 9.33
N ALA A 182 17.04 -0.91 8.41
CA ALA A 182 16.84 0.49 8.75
C ALA A 182 15.62 0.71 9.65
N ARG A 183 14.51 -0.01 9.38
CA ARG A 183 13.31 0.05 10.21
C ARG A 183 13.47 -0.67 11.55
N ALA A 184 14.20 -1.79 11.57
CA ALA A 184 14.53 -2.49 12.80
C ALA A 184 15.38 -1.61 13.74
N ALA A 185 16.33 -0.84 13.20
CA ALA A 185 17.13 0.12 13.96
C ALA A 185 16.29 1.31 14.50
N ALA A 186 15.22 1.70 13.80
CA ALA A 186 14.38 2.85 14.14
C ALA A 186 13.03 2.47 14.77
N ARG A 187 12.87 1.27 15.37
CA ARG A 187 11.56 0.78 15.86
C ARG A 187 10.86 1.75 16.82
N VAL A 188 11.59 2.29 17.79
CA VAL A 188 11.03 3.22 18.80
C VAL A 188 10.62 4.53 18.15
N GLU A 189 11.45 5.07 17.24
CA GLU A 189 11.15 6.29 16.49
C GLU A 189 9.89 6.10 15.63
N ILE A 190 9.79 4.99 14.90
CA ILE A 190 8.64 4.68 14.04
C ILE A 190 7.36 4.55 14.88
N ALA A 191 7.39 3.85 16.02
CA ALA A 191 6.22 3.67 16.87
C ALA A 191 5.68 5.01 17.42
N ASN A 192 6.59 5.88 17.86
CA ASN A 192 6.25 7.21 18.37
C ASN A 192 5.75 8.11 17.25
N ALA A 193 6.47 8.19 16.13
CA ALA A 193 6.09 8.98 14.98
C ALA A 193 4.71 8.56 14.44
N ALA A 194 4.45 7.26 14.30
CA ALA A 194 3.17 6.76 13.80
C ALA A 194 1.96 7.29 14.61
N SER A 195 2.16 7.48 15.92
CA SER A 195 1.09 7.85 16.86
C SER A 195 1.02 9.37 17.12
N LEU A 196 2.17 10.07 17.07
CA LEU A 196 2.30 11.44 17.57
C LEU A 196 2.76 12.46 16.52
N THR A 197 3.11 12.05 15.30
CA THR A 197 3.72 12.97 14.31
C THR A 197 2.88 14.22 14.07
N LEU A 198 1.56 14.09 13.95
CA LEU A 198 0.70 15.25 13.68
C LEU A 198 0.79 16.29 14.80
N GLN A 199 0.82 15.86 16.07
CA GLN A 199 1.00 16.76 17.21
C GLN A 199 2.34 17.51 17.15
N THR A 200 3.41 16.81 16.74
CA THR A 200 4.74 17.42 16.64
C THR A 200 4.89 18.35 15.44
N LEU A 201 4.16 18.09 14.35
CA LEU A 201 4.20 18.90 13.13
C LEU A 201 3.32 20.14 13.26
N ASP A 202 2.08 19.95 13.69
CA ASP A 202 1.12 21.03 13.86
C ASP A 202 0.06 20.63 14.90
N ALA A 203 0.28 21.09 16.14
CA ALA A 203 -0.65 20.86 17.24
C ALA A 203 -2.04 21.46 16.97
N SER A 204 -2.16 22.51 16.14
CA SER A 204 -3.45 23.14 15.82
C SER A 204 -4.34 22.25 14.96
N LEU A 205 -3.75 21.32 14.21
CA LEU A 205 -4.46 20.33 13.40
C LEU A 205 -4.75 19.03 14.17
N CYS A 206 -4.40 18.97 15.45
CA CYS A 206 -4.56 17.78 16.28
C CYS A 206 -5.73 17.93 17.26
N ALA A 207 -6.67 16.98 17.23
CA ALA A 207 -7.81 16.96 18.16
C ALA A 207 -7.50 16.31 19.52
N ARG A 208 -6.23 16.06 19.85
CA ARG A 208 -5.82 15.31 21.06
C ARG A 208 -6.32 15.94 22.36
N ASP A 209 -6.22 17.26 22.45
CA ASP A 209 -6.60 18.01 23.65
C ASP A 209 -8.12 18.26 23.72
N GLY A 210 -8.87 17.87 22.68
CA GLY A 210 -10.32 17.92 22.62
C GLY A 210 -10.88 19.34 22.76
N MET A 211 -11.86 19.50 23.65
CA MET A 211 -12.48 20.79 23.93
C MET A 211 -11.58 21.66 24.81
N THR A 212 -11.49 22.95 24.49
CA THR A 212 -10.79 23.91 25.34
C THR A 212 -11.53 24.08 26.68
N LYS A 213 -10.81 24.45 27.75
CA LYS A 213 -11.41 24.69 29.08
C LYS A 213 -12.62 25.66 29.03
N PRO A 214 -12.58 26.78 28.27
CA PRO A 214 -13.74 27.65 28.12
C PRO A 214 -14.92 26.97 27.41
N GLN A 215 -14.68 26.14 26.39
CA GLN A 215 -15.74 25.39 25.72
C GLN A 215 -16.38 24.37 26.68
N LEU A 216 -15.57 23.65 27.47
CA LEU A 216 -16.08 22.71 28.47
C LEU A 216 -16.89 23.43 29.55
N LEU A 217 -16.41 24.59 30.04
CA LEU A 217 -17.12 25.39 31.03
C LEU A 217 -18.46 25.91 30.48
N ALA A 218 -18.48 26.41 29.25
CA ALA A 218 -19.71 26.89 28.61
C ALA A 218 -20.72 25.76 28.41
N LEU A 219 -20.27 24.59 27.96
CA LEU A 219 -21.15 23.43 27.72
C LEU A 219 -21.71 22.86 29.04
N THR A 220 -20.87 22.79 30.07
CA THR A 220 -21.29 22.35 31.42
C THR A 220 -22.24 23.36 32.06
N ALA A 221 -21.98 24.66 31.95
CA ALA A 221 -22.89 25.70 32.43
C ALA A 221 -24.25 25.64 31.71
N ALA A 222 -24.26 25.48 30.38
CA ALA A 222 -25.49 25.35 29.61
C ALA A 222 -26.28 24.10 30.01
N ALA A 223 -25.61 22.96 30.24
CA ALA A 223 -26.24 21.73 30.71
C ALA A 223 -26.83 21.90 32.13
N CYS A 224 -26.10 22.54 33.05
CA CYS A 224 -26.57 22.82 34.41
C CYS A 224 -27.79 23.76 34.41
N LEU A 225 -27.78 24.81 33.58
CA LEU A 225 -28.92 25.72 33.43
C LEU A 225 -30.14 24.98 32.88
N ALA A 226 -29.98 24.18 31.82
CA ALA A 226 -31.07 23.37 31.28
C ALA A 226 -31.63 22.40 32.33
N ALA A 227 -30.77 21.74 33.11
CA ALA A 227 -31.20 20.83 34.18
C ALA A 227 -31.93 21.55 35.33
N PHE A 228 -31.48 22.77 35.69
CA PHE A 228 -32.11 23.57 36.72
C PHE A 228 -33.50 24.07 36.30
N PHE A 229 -33.67 24.51 35.05
CA PHE A 229 -34.94 25.03 34.54
C PHE A 229 -35.92 23.94 34.10
N ALA A 230 -35.45 22.72 33.79
CA ALA A 230 -36.32 21.61 33.39
C ALA A 230 -37.52 21.34 34.33
N PRO A 231 -37.39 21.31 35.67
CA PRO A 231 -38.56 21.15 36.56
C PRO A 231 -39.38 22.43 36.75
N LEU A 232 -38.79 23.61 36.55
CA LEU A 232 -39.42 24.91 36.80
C LEU A 232 -40.27 25.38 35.60
N ALA A 233 -39.78 25.13 34.38
CA ALA A 233 -40.37 25.58 33.12
C ALA A 233 -40.11 24.50 32.03
N PRO A 234 -40.79 23.34 32.13
CA PRO A 234 -40.47 22.17 31.31
C PRO A 234 -40.73 22.40 29.81
N VAL A 235 -41.80 23.12 29.47
CA VAL A 235 -42.19 23.36 28.07
C VAL A 235 -41.22 24.31 27.40
N GLU A 236 -40.86 25.40 28.06
CA GLU A 236 -39.94 26.42 27.57
C GLU A 236 -38.53 25.84 27.43
N THR A 237 -38.05 25.11 28.45
CA THR A 237 -36.75 24.44 28.43
C THR A 237 -36.66 23.45 27.26
N ALA A 238 -37.68 22.58 27.10
CA ALA A 238 -37.73 21.64 25.99
C ALA A 238 -37.76 22.36 24.64
N THR A 239 -38.56 23.43 24.50
CA THR A 239 -38.66 24.22 23.27
C THR A 239 -37.31 24.82 22.88
N ILE A 240 -36.57 25.40 23.83
CA ILE A 240 -35.24 25.98 23.59
C ILE A 240 -34.24 24.89 23.17
N CYS A 241 -34.21 23.76 23.89
CA CYS A 241 -33.32 22.65 23.56
C CYS A 241 -33.62 22.09 22.16
N THR A 242 -34.89 21.89 21.82
CA THR A 242 -35.32 21.42 20.50
C THR A 242 -34.99 22.43 19.41
N ALA A 243 -35.20 23.73 19.64
CA ALA A 243 -34.83 24.78 18.70
C ALA A 243 -33.32 24.81 18.42
N LEU A 244 -32.48 24.69 19.46
CA LEU A 244 -31.02 24.64 19.32
C LEU A 244 -30.58 23.39 18.55
N ALA A 245 -31.12 22.21 18.89
CA ALA A 245 -30.81 20.97 18.19
C ALA A 245 -31.24 21.03 16.72
N SER A 246 -32.40 21.63 16.45
CA SER A 246 -32.93 21.82 15.09
C SER A 246 -32.06 22.77 14.28
N PHE A 247 -31.56 23.85 14.89
CA PHE A 247 -30.63 24.77 14.26
C PHE A 247 -29.32 24.07 13.87
N VAL A 248 -28.71 23.29 14.78
CA VAL A 248 -27.50 22.52 14.49
C VAL A 248 -27.75 21.50 13.36
N PHE A 249 -28.88 20.80 13.41
CA PHE A 249 -29.28 19.86 12.35
C PHE A 249 -29.42 20.55 11.00
N LEU A 250 -30.14 21.69 10.94
CA LEU A 250 -30.33 22.46 9.72
C LEU A 250 -29.02 23.03 9.18
N ALA A 251 -28.10 23.46 10.05
CA ALA A 251 -26.78 23.93 9.64
C ALA A 251 -25.95 22.80 9.01
N ILE A 252 -25.95 21.61 9.60
CA ILE A 252 -25.29 20.42 9.04
C ILE A 252 -25.94 19.99 7.72
N LEU A 253 -27.27 20.00 7.65
CA LEU A 253 -28.02 19.69 6.43
C LEU A 253 -27.70 20.68 5.32
N TRP A 254 -27.68 21.97 5.64
CA TRP A 254 -27.33 23.02 4.70
C TRP A 254 -25.91 22.83 4.16
N LEU A 255 -24.93 22.58 5.03
CA LEU A 255 -23.56 22.24 4.61
C LEU A 255 -23.53 21.05 3.64
N ARG A 256 -24.25 19.96 3.96
CA ARG A 256 -24.32 18.77 3.09
C ARG A 256 -24.93 19.10 1.72
N LEU A 257 -26.02 19.87 1.70
CA LEU A 257 -26.69 20.30 0.46
C LEU A 257 -25.79 21.23 -0.35
N SER A 258 -25.07 22.15 0.28
CA SER A 258 -24.11 23.03 -0.39
C SER A 258 -22.96 22.26 -1.03
N ILE A 259 -22.41 21.26 -0.33
CA ILE A 259 -21.38 20.37 -0.89
C ILE A 259 -21.95 19.60 -2.09
N CYS A 260 -23.14 19.03 -1.96
CA CYS A 260 -23.78 18.27 -3.03
C CYS A 260 -24.07 19.14 -4.28
N ALA A 261 -24.56 20.37 -4.08
CA ALA A 261 -24.79 21.33 -5.14
C ALA A 261 -23.49 21.75 -5.84
N ALA A 262 -22.42 22.00 -5.06
CA ALA A 262 -21.11 22.32 -5.59
C ALA A 262 -20.52 21.16 -6.43
N SER A 263 -20.72 19.91 -5.99
CA SER A 263 -20.29 18.72 -6.74
C SER A 263 -21.04 18.54 -8.06
N LEU A 264 -22.32 18.93 -8.15
CA LEU A 264 -23.10 18.89 -9.39
C LEU A 264 -22.69 19.98 -10.38
N ALA A 265 -22.32 21.17 -9.88
CA ALA A 265 -21.87 22.29 -10.72
C ALA A 265 -20.44 22.09 -11.26
N ALA A 266 -19.63 21.24 -10.62
CA ALA A 266 -18.26 20.97 -11.02
C ALA A 266 -18.21 19.99 -12.21
N ALA A 267 -18.30 20.53 -13.44
CA ALA A 267 -17.92 19.77 -14.62
C ALA A 267 -16.40 19.58 -14.63
N ALA A 268 -15.94 18.39 -14.28
CA ALA A 268 -14.54 18.01 -14.38
C ALA A 268 -14.11 17.99 -15.86
N PRO A 269 -13.09 18.76 -16.30
CA PRO A 269 -12.56 18.61 -17.65
C PRO A 269 -12.11 17.17 -17.89
N GLN A 270 -12.53 16.57 -19.00
CA GLN A 270 -12.10 15.22 -19.35
C GLN A 270 -10.57 15.22 -19.55
N ALA A 271 -9.86 14.40 -18.78
CA ALA A 271 -8.43 14.23 -18.94
C ALA A 271 -8.15 13.16 -19.99
N SER A 272 -7.31 13.48 -20.97
CA SER A 272 -6.84 12.50 -21.96
C SER A 272 -6.01 11.41 -21.26
N PRO A 273 -6.13 10.13 -21.67
CA PRO A 273 -5.30 9.07 -21.14
C PRO A 273 -3.81 9.35 -21.34
N LEU A 274 -3.01 9.07 -20.31
CA LEU A 274 -1.54 9.16 -20.38
C LEU A 274 -0.97 7.89 -21.04
N ALA A 275 0.11 8.06 -21.81
CA ALA A 275 0.89 6.93 -22.30
C ALA A 275 1.63 6.24 -21.14
N ASP A 276 1.95 4.96 -21.31
CA ASP A 276 2.61 4.18 -20.26
C ASP A 276 3.95 4.75 -19.81
N ALA A 277 4.68 5.41 -20.72
CA ALA A 277 5.93 6.10 -20.43
C ALA A 277 5.75 7.32 -19.50
N ASP A 278 4.61 8.01 -19.60
CA ASP A 278 4.30 9.24 -18.88
C ASP A 278 3.54 9.01 -17.57
N LEU A 279 3.09 7.76 -17.32
CA LEU A 279 2.48 7.41 -16.04
C LEU A 279 3.46 7.65 -14.87
N PRO A 280 3.03 8.29 -13.77
CA PRO A 280 3.89 8.49 -12.61
C PRO A 280 4.17 7.18 -11.87
N LEU A 281 5.12 7.20 -10.93
CA LEU A 281 5.19 6.11 -9.95
C LEU A 281 4.03 6.24 -8.94
N TYR A 282 3.26 5.16 -8.78
CA TYR A 282 2.17 5.10 -7.80
C TYR A 282 2.58 4.27 -6.58
N SER A 283 2.34 4.78 -5.37
CA SER A 283 2.44 4.00 -4.14
C SER A 283 1.06 3.58 -3.65
N LEU A 284 0.84 2.28 -3.49
CA LEU A 284 -0.38 1.73 -2.93
C LEU A 284 -0.12 1.35 -1.49
N VAL A 285 -0.86 1.92 -0.54
CA VAL A 285 -0.71 1.61 0.89
C VAL A 285 -1.98 0.93 1.35
N VAL A 286 -1.84 -0.32 1.81
CA VAL A 286 -2.95 -1.13 2.32
C VAL A 286 -2.64 -1.49 3.75
N ALA A 287 -3.40 -0.92 4.69
CA ALA A 287 -3.29 -1.25 6.10
C ALA A 287 -4.17 -2.46 6.41
N LEU A 288 -3.57 -3.46 7.05
CA LEU A 288 -4.21 -4.74 7.33
C LEU A 288 -4.31 -5.01 8.82
N HIS A 289 -5.47 -5.48 9.28
CA HIS A 289 -5.68 -5.86 10.68
C HIS A 289 -6.50 -7.14 10.83
N ARG A 290 -5.81 -8.28 11.02
CA ARG A 290 -6.41 -9.62 11.18
C ARG A 290 -7.25 -10.06 9.97
N GLU A 291 -6.75 -9.76 8.78
CA GLU A 291 -7.47 -9.91 7.51
C GLU A 291 -6.92 -11.05 6.63
N ALA A 292 -6.28 -12.04 7.24
CA ALA A 292 -5.71 -13.20 6.53
C ALA A 292 -6.65 -13.85 5.49
N ARG A 293 -7.97 -13.81 5.74
CA ARG A 293 -9.00 -14.36 4.83
C ARG A 293 -9.24 -13.50 3.59
N ILE A 294 -9.04 -12.19 3.67
CA ILE A 294 -9.30 -11.23 2.59
C ILE A 294 -8.07 -11.07 1.68
N VAL A 295 -6.87 -11.37 2.18
CA VAL A 295 -5.60 -11.25 1.42
C VAL A 295 -5.66 -11.85 0.00
N PRO A 296 -6.23 -13.05 -0.26
CA PRO A 296 -6.31 -13.56 -1.63
C PRO A 296 -7.09 -12.66 -2.60
N GLN A 297 -8.22 -12.09 -2.14
CA GLN A 297 -9.01 -11.14 -2.92
C GLN A 297 -8.21 -9.84 -3.15
N LEU A 298 -7.60 -9.31 -2.10
CA LEU A 298 -6.77 -8.11 -2.17
C LEU A 298 -5.64 -8.25 -3.21
N LEU A 299 -4.92 -9.37 -3.18
CA LEU A 299 -3.84 -9.63 -4.15
C LEU A 299 -4.39 -9.74 -5.57
N ALA A 300 -5.53 -10.39 -5.77
CA ALA A 300 -6.19 -10.47 -7.06
C ALA A 300 -6.65 -9.10 -7.56
N ALA A 301 -7.18 -8.25 -6.68
CA ALA A 301 -7.63 -6.91 -7.01
C ALA A 301 -6.46 -5.99 -7.40
N ILE A 302 -5.33 -6.06 -6.69
CA ILE A 302 -4.10 -5.34 -7.04
C ILE A 302 -3.55 -5.82 -8.39
N GLU A 303 -3.59 -7.13 -8.66
CA GLU A 303 -3.21 -7.69 -9.97
C GLU A 303 -4.24 -7.37 -11.07
N ALA A 304 -5.49 -7.03 -10.75
CA ALA A 304 -6.46 -6.60 -11.75
C ALA A 304 -6.23 -5.16 -12.22
N LEU A 305 -5.48 -4.34 -11.47
CA LEU A 305 -5.16 -2.96 -11.85
C LEU A 305 -4.43 -2.93 -13.19
N ALA A 306 -5.01 -2.22 -14.16
CA ALA A 306 -4.42 -1.96 -15.47
C ALA A 306 -3.35 -0.87 -15.37
N TYR A 307 -2.28 -1.12 -14.62
CA TYR A 307 -1.15 -0.20 -14.42
C TYR A 307 0.18 -0.96 -14.55
N PRO A 308 1.23 -0.39 -15.18
CA PRO A 308 2.51 -1.07 -15.27
C PRO A 308 3.06 -1.43 -13.89
N ARG A 309 3.33 -2.72 -13.62
CA ARG A 309 3.85 -3.20 -12.33
C ARG A 309 5.17 -2.54 -11.93
N THR A 310 5.99 -2.20 -12.93
CA THR A 310 7.23 -1.45 -12.75
C THR A 310 7.01 -0.01 -12.27
N LYS A 311 5.78 0.50 -12.32
CA LYS A 311 5.37 1.82 -11.82
C LYS A 311 4.41 1.72 -10.63
N LEU A 312 4.35 0.55 -9.99
CA LEU A 312 3.69 0.37 -8.71
C LEU A 312 4.73 0.18 -7.59
N ASP A 313 4.40 0.72 -6.43
CA ASP A 313 5.08 0.52 -5.16
C ASP A 313 4.05 0.10 -4.12
N VAL A 314 3.87 -1.19 -3.91
CA VAL A 314 2.80 -1.71 -3.05
C VAL A 314 3.32 -1.93 -1.64
N LYS A 315 2.65 -1.36 -0.64
CA LYS A 315 2.97 -1.45 0.79
C LYS A 315 1.82 -2.13 1.52
N PHE A 316 2.06 -3.34 2.03
CA PHE A 316 1.15 -4.00 2.95
C PHE A 316 1.60 -3.69 4.37
N VAL A 317 0.74 -3.08 5.18
CA VAL A 317 1.10 -2.57 6.51
C VAL A 317 0.36 -3.35 7.57
N LEU A 318 1.07 -4.03 8.45
CA LEU A 318 0.51 -4.83 9.53
C LEU A 318 1.01 -4.30 10.86
N GLU A 319 0.17 -4.41 11.88
CA GLU A 319 0.60 -4.23 13.27
C GLU A 319 1.40 -5.46 13.74
N ASP A 320 2.35 -5.24 14.65
CA ASP A 320 3.10 -6.31 15.32
C ASP A 320 2.15 -7.35 15.97
N GLY A 321 2.37 -8.62 15.65
CA GLY A 321 1.59 -9.77 16.15
C GLY A 321 0.47 -10.29 15.24
N ASP A 322 0.36 -9.83 13.98
CA ASP A 322 -0.59 -10.39 13.00
C ASP A 322 0.05 -11.47 12.10
N ASP A 323 0.45 -12.59 12.73
CA ASP A 323 1.16 -13.68 12.06
C ASP A 323 0.33 -14.37 10.98
N ALA A 324 -1.00 -14.45 11.17
CA ALA A 324 -1.91 -15.08 10.22
C ALA A 324 -1.97 -14.30 8.90
N THR A 325 -2.10 -12.97 8.98
CA THR A 325 -2.11 -12.10 7.79
C THR A 325 -0.73 -12.06 7.14
N LEU A 326 0.34 -12.02 7.93
CA LEU A 326 1.72 -12.10 7.42
C LEU A 326 1.97 -13.39 6.64
N ALA A 327 1.48 -14.53 7.14
CA ALA A 327 1.57 -15.81 6.46
C ALA A 327 0.79 -15.82 5.13
N ALA A 328 -0.38 -15.18 5.08
CA ALA A 328 -1.18 -15.06 3.86
C ALA A 328 -0.47 -14.20 2.79
N LEU A 329 0.28 -13.17 3.20
CA LEU A 329 1.04 -12.28 2.30
C LEU A 329 2.33 -12.88 1.74
N ARG A 330 2.70 -14.12 2.10
CA ARG A 330 3.88 -14.80 1.51
C ARG A 330 3.81 -14.93 -0.02
N ARG A 331 2.61 -14.88 -0.59
CA ARG A 331 2.36 -14.92 -2.04
C ARG A 331 2.24 -13.55 -2.68
N ALA A 332 2.51 -12.48 -1.92
CA ALA A 332 2.46 -11.13 -2.44
C ALA A 332 3.45 -10.93 -3.61
N PRO A 333 3.14 -10.05 -4.57
CA PRO A 333 3.99 -9.86 -5.74
C PRO A 333 5.39 -9.35 -5.37
N PRO A 334 6.43 -9.65 -6.19
CA PRO A 334 7.82 -9.30 -5.89
C PRO A 334 8.10 -7.78 -5.88
N TYR A 335 7.17 -6.97 -6.39
CA TYR A 335 7.25 -5.51 -6.36
C TYR A 335 6.52 -4.89 -5.15
N SER A 336 6.05 -5.71 -4.22
CA SER A 336 5.44 -5.29 -2.96
C SER A 336 6.42 -5.37 -1.78
N GLU A 337 6.13 -4.60 -0.73
CA GLU A 337 6.88 -4.60 0.52
C GLU A 337 5.93 -4.75 1.70
N ILE A 338 6.28 -5.63 2.63
CA ILE A 338 5.53 -5.83 3.88
C ILE A 338 6.16 -4.96 4.98
N ILE A 339 5.31 -4.20 5.66
CA ILE A 339 5.67 -3.28 6.72
C ILE A 339 5.05 -3.75 8.03
N ILE A 340 5.90 -4.21 8.95
CA ILE A 340 5.49 -4.48 10.33
C ILE A 340 5.68 -3.21 11.15
N VAL A 341 4.57 -2.62 11.56
CA VAL A 341 4.56 -1.46 12.45
C VAL A 341 4.90 -1.93 13.84
N PRO A 342 5.96 -1.40 14.49
CA PRO A 342 6.33 -1.83 15.83
C PRO A 342 5.19 -1.61 16.82
N ALA A 343 5.10 -2.44 17.86
CA ALA A 343 4.06 -2.34 18.87
C ALA A 343 3.93 -0.91 19.44
N GLY A 344 2.69 -0.43 19.52
CA GLY A 344 2.34 0.85 20.10
C GLY A 344 0.82 1.07 20.11
N LEU A 345 0.39 2.20 20.66
CA LEU A 345 -1.01 2.57 20.80
C LEU A 345 -1.25 3.99 20.24
N PRO A 346 -2.44 4.28 19.70
CA PRO A 346 -3.56 3.35 19.49
C PRO A 346 -3.34 2.47 18.24
N ARG A 347 -3.80 1.22 18.23
CA ARG A 347 -3.71 0.34 17.04
C ARG A 347 -4.84 0.66 16.07
N THR A 348 -4.60 1.56 15.12
CA THR A 348 -5.63 2.07 14.19
C THR A 348 -5.08 2.19 12.77
N LYS A 349 -5.97 2.20 11.77
CA LYS A 349 -5.61 2.42 10.36
C LYS A 349 -4.79 3.71 10.16
N PRO A 350 -5.15 4.89 10.72
CA PRO A 350 -4.32 6.09 10.60
C PRO A 350 -2.89 5.92 11.12
N ARG A 351 -2.70 5.22 12.24
CA ARG A 351 -1.36 4.94 12.79
C ARG A 351 -0.55 4.08 11.82
N ALA A 352 -1.13 3.01 11.31
CA ALA A 352 -0.48 2.14 10.34
C ALA A 352 -0.06 2.93 9.07
N LEU A 353 -0.96 3.76 8.54
CA LEU A 353 -0.67 4.63 7.41
C LEU A 353 0.48 5.61 7.71
N ASN A 354 0.50 6.23 8.89
CA ASN A 354 1.59 7.13 9.30
C ASN A 354 2.96 6.44 9.38
N ALA A 355 3.00 5.15 9.73
CA ALA A 355 4.24 4.38 9.75
C ALA A 355 4.76 4.09 8.32
N ALA A 356 3.86 3.93 7.36
CA ALA A 356 4.18 3.58 5.98
C ALA A 356 4.43 4.80 5.07
N LEU A 357 3.74 5.92 5.29
CA LEU A 357 3.83 7.12 4.45
C LEU A 357 5.28 7.62 4.24
N PRO A 358 6.18 7.63 5.24
CA PRO A 358 7.57 8.04 5.01
C PRO A 358 8.37 7.10 4.09
N LEU A 359 7.85 5.90 3.82
CA LEU A 359 8.50 4.82 3.06
C LEU A 359 7.98 4.71 1.63
N VAL A 360 6.93 5.45 1.27
CA VAL A 360 6.38 5.45 -0.10
C VAL A 360 7.38 6.11 -1.05
N ARG A 361 7.41 5.63 -2.29
CA ARG A 361 8.34 6.12 -3.33
C ARG A 361 7.65 6.88 -4.45
N GLY A 362 6.33 6.76 -4.53
CA GLY A 362 5.52 7.29 -5.61
C GLY A 362 5.35 8.79 -5.57
N GLU A 363 5.16 9.35 -6.75
CA GLU A 363 4.71 10.72 -6.94
C GLU A 363 3.24 10.86 -6.54
N LEU A 364 2.46 9.80 -6.73
CA LEU A 364 1.08 9.67 -6.29
C LEU A 364 0.94 8.53 -5.26
N VAL A 365 0.02 8.69 -4.32
CA VAL A 365 -0.28 7.71 -3.28
C VAL A 365 -1.77 7.39 -3.28
N ALA A 366 -2.11 6.10 -3.22
CA ALA A 366 -3.46 5.62 -3.00
C ALA A 366 -3.48 4.79 -1.72
N VAL A 367 -4.55 4.97 -0.96
CA VAL A 367 -4.86 4.17 0.22
C VAL A 367 -6.03 3.30 -0.13
N TYR A 368 -5.88 1.99 0.03
CA TYR A 368 -6.96 1.02 -0.10
C TYR A 368 -7.24 0.35 1.24
N ASP A 369 -8.50 0.00 1.46
CA ASP A 369 -8.90 -0.98 2.46
C ASP A 369 -8.64 -2.42 1.96
N ALA A 370 -8.67 -3.38 2.87
CA ALA A 370 -8.33 -4.76 2.54
C ALA A 370 -9.36 -5.38 1.58
N GLU A 371 -10.62 -5.02 1.75
CA GLU A 371 -11.77 -5.49 0.98
C GLU A 371 -11.94 -4.76 -0.37
N ASP A 372 -11.25 -3.64 -0.60
CA ASP A 372 -11.45 -2.82 -1.79
C ASP A 372 -11.15 -3.59 -3.08
N ILE A 373 -12.08 -3.50 -4.04
CA ILE A 373 -11.91 -4.01 -5.41
C ILE A 373 -11.92 -2.80 -6.37
N PRO A 374 -10.77 -2.14 -6.59
CA PRO A 374 -10.70 -0.97 -7.45
C PRO A 374 -10.99 -1.29 -8.93
N ASP A 375 -11.63 -0.35 -9.64
CA ASP A 375 -11.74 -0.39 -11.11
C ASP A 375 -10.34 -0.51 -11.73
N PRO A 376 -10.10 -1.45 -12.67
CA PRO A 376 -8.79 -1.65 -13.29
C PRO A 376 -8.13 -0.38 -13.82
N GLN A 377 -8.90 0.58 -14.33
CA GLN A 377 -8.39 1.83 -14.88
C GLN A 377 -8.31 2.98 -13.86
N GLN A 378 -8.70 2.78 -12.60
CA GLN A 378 -8.79 3.84 -11.58
C GLN A 378 -7.50 4.65 -11.49
N LEU A 379 -6.34 3.98 -11.34
CA LEU A 379 -5.06 4.66 -11.19
C LEU A 379 -4.64 5.46 -12.43
N ARG A 380 -4.95 4.96 -13.64
CA ARG A 380 -4.68 5.69 -14.90
C ARG A 380 -5.54 6.94 -15.01
N ARG A 381 -6.83 6.82 -14.69
CA ARG A 381 -7.77 7.96 -14.70
C ARG A 381 -7.36 9.01 -13.67
N ALA A 382 -6.99 8.58 -12.46
CA ALA A 382 -6.50 9.49 -11.42
C ALA A 382 -5.20 10.18 -11.84
N ALA A 383 -4.23 9.45 -12.42
CA ALA A 383 -2.99 10.03 -12.90
C ALA A 383 -3.21 11.06 -14.01
N ALA A 384 -4.05 10.74 -15.01
CA ALA A 384 -4.43 11.67 -16.07
C ALA A 384 -5.10 12.93 -15.50
N ARG A 385 -5.96 12.77 -14.48
CA ARG A 385 -6.64 13.88 -13.82
C ARG A 385 -5.66 14.80 -13.07
N PHE A 386 -4.73 14.23 -12.32
CA PHE A 386 -3.68 15.03 -11.65
C PHE A 386 -2.80 15.78 -12.65
N ALA A 387 -2.48 15.19 -13.80
CA ALA A 387 -1.63 15.82 -14.81
C ALA A 387 -2.21 17.12 -15.40
N VAL A 388 -3.53 17.25 -15.44
CA VAL A 388 -4.23 18.45 -15.95
C VAL A 388 -4.84 19.31 -14.85
N ALA A 389 -4.76 18.88 -13.59
CA ALA A 389 -5.36 19.59 -12.48
C ALA A 389 -4.51 20.81 -12.06
N PRO A 390 -5.14 21.84 -11.47
CA PRO A 390 -4.40 22.92 -10.82
C PRO A 390 -3.48 22.40 -9.72
N SER A 391 -2.32 23.03 -9.52
CA SER A 391 -1.33 22.63 -8.51
C SER A 391 -1.84 22.61 -7.07
N ARG A 392 -2.96 23.29 -6.77
CA ARG A 392 -3.62 23.28 -5.46
C ARG A 392 -4.41 21.98 -5.19
N LEU A 393 -4.64 21.13 -6.19
CA LEU A 393 -5.38 19.88 -5.99
C LEU A 393 -4.48 18.85 -5.31
N ALA A 394 -4.76 18.55 -4.05
CA ALA A 394 -3.97 17.60 -3.26
C ALA A 394 -4.53 16.17 -3.25
N CYS A 395 -5.82 15.98 -3.47
CA CYS A 395 -6.49 14.68 -3.33
C CYS A 395 -7.61 14.51 -4.36
N LEU A 396 -7.79 13.26 -4.82
CA LEU A 396 -8.91 12.82 -5.62
C LEU A 396 -9.62 11.70 -4.85
N GLN A 397 -10.94 11.83 -4.66
CA GLN A 397 -11.74 10.79 -4.03
C GLN A 397 -12.44 9.97 -5.11
N ALA A 398 -12.25 8.65 -5.07
CA ALA A 398 -13.03 7.75 -5.92
C ALA A 398 -14.44 7.54 -5.34
N ARG A 399 -15.41 7.33 -6.22
CA ARG A 399 -16.74 6.86 -5.81
C ARG A 399 -16.61 5.46 -5.21
N LEU A 400 -17.25 5.27 -4.07
CA LEU A 400 -17.40 3.98 -3.41
C LEU A 400 -18.74 3.37 -3.85
N ALA A 401 -18.71 2.12 -4.30
CA ALA A 401 -19.90 1.32 -4.58
C ALA A 401 -19.90 0.13 -3.64
N ILE A 402 -21.05 -0.15 -3.03
CA ILE A 402 -21.20 -1.27 -2.09
C ILE A 402 -21.59 -2.51 -2.89
N ASP A 403 -20.89 -3.63 -2.69
CA ASP A 403 -21.09 -4.87 -3.45
C ASP A 403 -22.14 -5.82 -2.85
N ASN A 404 -22.57 -5.60 -1.60
CA ASN A 404 -23.52 -6.45 -0.87
C ASN A 404 -25.01 -6.22 -1.21
N THR A 405 -25.31 -5.86 -2.46
CA THR A 405 -26.66 -5.48 -2.92
C THR A 405 -27.73 -6.58 -2.74
N GLY A 406 -27.33 -7.81 -2.42
CA GLY A 406 -28.20 -8.95 -2.11
C GLY A 406 -28.52 -9.18 -0.63
N ASP A 407 -27.83 -8.52 0.31
CA ASP A 407 -27.92 -8.83 1.75
C ASP A 407 -29.12 -8.17 2.45
N GLY A 408 -29.82 -7.25 1.77
CA GLY A 408 -31.04 -6.66 2.30
C GLY A 408 -31.64 -5.55 1.45
N TRP A 409 -32.87 -5.16 1.77
CA TRP A 409 -33.64 -4.17 1.02
C TRP A 409 -32.96 -2.79 0.92
N LEU A 410 -32.22 -2.37 1.95
CA LEU A 410 -31.47 -1.11 1.94
C LEU A 410 -30.28 -1.13 0.96
N ALA A 411 -29.55 -2.23 0.91
CA ALA A 411 -28.44 -2.43 -0.03
C ALA A 411 -28.97 -2.54 -1.47
N HIS A 412 -30.13 -3.16 -1.65
CA HIS A 412 -30.78 -3.36 -2.95
C HIS A 412 -31.44 -2.09 -3.52
N GLY A 413 -32.07 -1.27 -2.68
CA GLY A 413 -32.88 -0.13 -3.15
C GLY A 413 -32.14 1.20 -3.20
N LEU A 414 -31.47 1.59 -2.11
CA LEU A 414 -30.91 2.94 -1.97
C LEU A 414 -29.44 3.01 -2.39
N MET A 415 -28.71 1.91 -2.22
CA MET A 415 -27.25 1.84 -2.39
C MET A 415 -26.81 1.09 -3.65
N ALA A 416 -27.73 0.38 -4.33
CA ALA A 416 -27.49 -0.25 -5.61
C ALA A 416 -27.42 0.80 -6.72
N GLN A 417 -26.29 1.50 -6.84
CA GLN A 417 -25.98 2.33 -7.99
C GLN A 417 -24.91 1.69 -8.86
N THR A 418 -25.27 0.64 -9.58
CA THR A 418 -24.72 0.39 -10.92
C THR A 418 -25.80 -0.20 -11.83
N PRO A 419 -26.15 0.46 -12.94
CA PRO A 419 -26.68 -0.24 -14.10
C PRO A 419 -25.52 -1.03 -14.72
N GLU A 420 -25.79 -2.27 -15.12
CA GLU A 420 -24.91 -3.03 -15.98
C GLU A 420 -24.55 -2.20 -17.22
N GLY A 421 -23.25 -2.03 -17.47
CA GLY A 421 -22.75 -1.54 -18.76
C GLY A 421 -23.01 -0.06 -19.08
N ARG A 422 -22.37 0.86 -18.32
CA ARG A 422 -21.82 2.12 -18.87
C ARG A 422 -21.00 2.82 -17.79
N SER A 423 -19.69 2.70 -17.90
CA SER A 423 -18.70 3.37 -17.07
C SER A 423 -18.70 4.88 -17.35
N HIS A 424 -19.61 5.61 -16.72
CA HIS A 424 -19.46 7.02 -16.40
C HIS A 424 -19.23 7.16 -14.90
N VAL A 425 -17.97 7.02 -14.48
CA VAL A 425 -17.54 7.41 -13.14
C VAL A 425 -16.99 8.83 -13.24
N THR A 426 -17.85 9.79 -12.92
CA THR A 426 -17.43 11.15 -12.57
C THR A 426 -16.58 11.04 -11.31
N LEU A 427 -15.27 11.28 -11.43
CA LEU A 427 -14.43 11.62 -10.30
C LEU A 427 -14.88 13.02 -9.86
N ALA A 428 -15.50 13.11 -8.68
CA ALA A 428 -15.89 14.38 -8.07
C ALA A 428 -14.67 15.06 -7.45
#